data_AF-A0A7S1R6I4-F1
#
_entry.id   AF-A0A7S1R6I4-F1
#
_cell.length_a   1.000
_cell.length_b   1.000
_cell.length_c   1.000
_cell.angle_alpha   90.00
_cell.angle_beta   90.00
_cell.angle_gamma   90.00
#
_symmetry.space_group_name_H-M   'P 1'
#
loop_
_entity.id
_entity.type
_entity.pdbx_description
1 polymer ?
#
loop_
_entity_poly.entity_id
_entity_poly.type
_entity_poly.pdbx_seq_one_letter_code
_entity_poly.pdbx_strand_id
1 'polypeptide(L)'
;RMARSAALSGIDVQNLAWGQSYAHRKRPDWILNWIQRNQRGAVTPPPTEATRSSGESDSFDDPPPGSNDHSTTSTTSSSAGANNASRPLDDWDVVMFLDGGDSAFTGATPKEILSRFMGLTVADVDTSLMDPSRLANEAMQKKLIDVQERMGQPRLRKRNHPVPLLFNAEANCFHQQLFDGGWAAKKSRCITTYKKHNPWAQSKWRYLNAGGWIGYVWAVKRFFGEVRKLLAAKPSLWCDQSVIGGLYLSGEFSNLVHIDTASTLYLPTYHLRDTDFCIADANDAGFEGRVNIDEVLAGDPSRGLRVCGSGRTPAVLHFNGKSEAKRADTLLRRSVWHMRAQRDDGKRAAVQVLQSAKVSLDRNDGTPVERKLFKDACPGFAQVPT
;
A
#
# COMPACT_ATOMS: atom_id res chain seq x y z
N ARG A 1 14.13 2.05 -2.79
CA ARG A 1 14.16 1.79 -1.33
C ARG A 1 13.13 0.75 -0.95
N MET A 2 11.84 0.95 -1.29
CA MET A 2 10.76 -0.03 -1.11
C MET A 2 11.16 -1.47 -1.47
N ALA A 3 11.54 -1.74 -2.72
CA ALA A 3 11.85 -3.10 -3.19
C ALA A 3 12.94 -3.79 -2.36
N ARG A 4 14.00 -3.04 -1.96
CA ARG A 4 15.04 -3.56 -1.07
C ARG A 4 14.49 -3.91 0.31
N SER A 5 13.76 -2.99 0.93
CA SER A 5 13.18 -3.22 2.27
C SER A 5 12.15 -4.35 2.27
N ALA A 6 11.39 -4.50 1.18
CA ALA A 6 10.41 -5.57 1.01
C ALA A 6 11.09 -6.93 0.90
N ALA A 7 12.10 -7.06 0.03
CA ALA A 7 12.87 -8.28 -0.14
C ALA A 7 13.49 -8.75 1.19
N LEU A 8 14.07 -7.82 1.94
CA LEU A 8 14.60 -8.12 3.27
C LEU A 8 13.47 -8.61 4.20
N SER A 9 12.33 -7.91 4.24
CA SER A 9 11.14 -8.31 5.01
C SER A 9 10.45 -9.61 4.55
N GLY A 10 10.90 -10.25 3.46
CA GLY A 10 10.21 -11.39 2.86
C GLY A 10 8.84 -11.04 2.28
N ILE A 11 8.65 -9.79 1.86
CA ILE A 11 7.43 -9.28 1.25
C ILE A 11 7.61 -9.33 -0.27
N ASP A 12 6.69 -10.02 -0.95
CA ASP A 12 6.59 -9.97 -2.41
C ASP A 12 5.94 -8.65 -2.83
N VAL A 13 6.55 -7.98 -3.81
CA VAL A 13 6.09 -6.68 -4.32
C VAL A 13 5.90 -6.76 -5.82
N GLN A 14 4.70 -6.38 -6.25
CA GLN A 14 4.38 -6.18 -7.65
C GLN A 14 4.29 -4.69 -7.97
N ASN A 15 5.16 -4.23 -8.84
CA ASN A 15 5.16 -2.85 -9.33
C ASN A 15 4.09 -2.74 -10.41
N LEU A 16 3.11 -1.87 -10.21
CA LEU A 16 2.04 -1.64 -11.18
C LEU A 16 2.39 -0.51 -12.14
N ALA A 17 1.97 -0.66 -13.39
CA ALA A 17 2.17 0.31 -14.47
C ALA A 17 3.64 0.63 -14.76
N TRP A 18 4.52 -0.38 -14.70
CA TRP A 18 5.92 -0.23 -15.07
C TRP A 18 6.07 0.25 -16.52
N GLY A 19 6.86 1.31 -16.72
CA GLY A 19 7.08 1.93 -18.02
C GLY A 19 5.92 2.78 -18.56
N GLN A 20 4.83 2.94 -17.78
CA GLN A 20 3.70 3.79 -18.17
C GLN A 20 3.90 5.24 -17.72
N SER A 21 3.24 6.19 -18.40
CA SER A 21 3.23 7.60 -17.96
C SER A 21 2.41 7.76 -16.68
N TYR A 22 3.08 8.24 -15.63
CA TYR A 22 2.49 8.47 -14.32
C TYR A 22 1.44 9.60 -14.32
N ALA A 23 0.30 9.32 -13.69
CA ALA A 23 -0.67 10.34 -13.29
C ALA A 23 -1.46 9.84 -12.07
N HIS A 24 -1.64 10.70 -11.06
CA HIS A 24 -2.38 10.36 -9.82
C HIS A 24 -3.77 9.76 -10.12
N ARG A 25 -4.53 10.35 -11.04
CA ARG A 25 -5.86 9.85 -11.46
C ARG A 25 -5.87 8.45 -12.06
N LYS A 26 -4.75 7.91 -12.54
CA LYS A 26 -4.69 6.57 -13.13
C LYS A 26 -4.50 5.47 -12.09
N ARG A 27 -4.02 5.80 -10.87
CA ARG A 27 -3.75 4.80 -9.82
C ARG A 27 -4.96 3.94 -9.46
N PRO A 28 -6.19 4.51 -9.27
CA PRO A 28 -7.39 3.71 -9.01
C PRO A 28 -7.68 2.66 -10.09
N ASP A 29 -7.58 3.03 -11.36
CA ASP A 29 -7.79 2.11 -12.48
C ASP A 29 -6.73 1.01 -12.48
N TRP A 30 -5.47 1.39 -12.21
CA TRP A 30 -4.39 0.44 -12.18
C TRP A 30 -4.56 -0.63 -11.09
N ILE A 31 -4.98 -0.22 -9.90
CA ILE A 31 -5.28 -1.13 -8.77
C ILE A 31 -6.39 -2.10 -9.16
N LEU A 32 -7.49 -1.58 -9.72
CA LEU A 32 -8.66 -2.39 -10.04
C LEU A 32 -8.39 -3.37 -11.18
N ASN A 33 -7.67 -2.94 -12.22
CA ASN A 33 -7.28 -3.81 -13.34
C ASN A 33 -6.34 -4.93 -12.86
N TRP A 34 -5.42 -4.62 -11.96
CA TRP A 34 -4.56 -5.63 -11.35
C TRP A 34 -5.36 -6.65 -10.54
N ILE A 35 -6.27 -6.21 -9.67
CA ILE A 35 -7.14 -7.11 -8.90
C ILE A 35 -7.92 -8.00 -9.87
N GLN A 36 -8.61 -7.40 -10.84
CA GLN A 36 -9.46 -8.13 -11.78
C GLN A 36 -8.70 -9.21 -12.56
N ARG A 37 -7.49 -8.91 -13.06
CA ARG A 37 -6.65 -9.89 -13.78
C ARG A 37 -6.17 -11.04 -12.90
N ASN A 38 -6.02 -10.81 -11.59
CA ASN A 38 -5.50 -11.81 -10.67
C ASN A 38 -6.60 -12.59 -9.93
N GLN A 39 -7.89 -12.29 -10.12
CA GLN A 39 -8.99 -13.03 -9.48
C GLN A 39 -9.30 -14.36 -10.17
N ARG A 40 -9.91 -15.31 -9.42
CA ARG A 40 -10.40 -16.58 -10.00
C ARG A 40 -11.40 -16.30 -11.11
N GLY A 41 -11.23 -16.99 -12.24
CA GLY A 41 -12.16 -16.88 -13.38
C GLY A 41 -12.04 -15.55 -14.15
N ALA A 42 -10.95 -14.81 -13.98
CA ALA A 42 -10.66 -13.64 -14.80
C ALA A 42 -10.58 -14.06 -16.28
N VAL A 43 -11.59 -13.68 -17.07
CA VAL A 43 -11.49 -13.67 -18.53
C VAL A 43 -10.55 -12.53 -18.85
N THR A 44 -9.41 -12.84 -19.48
CA THR A 44 -8.47 -11.84 -19.97
C THR A 44 -9.27 -10.85 -20.82
N PRO A 45 -9.40 -9.57 -20.43
CA PRO A 45 -10.08 -8.61 -21.29
C PRO A 45 -9.32 -8.55 -22.62
N PRO A 46 -10.02 -8.49 -23.77
CA PRO A 46 -9.35 -8.30 -25.04
C PRO A 46 -8.47 -7.05 -24.94
N PRO A 47 -7.29 -7.03 -25.58
CA PRO A 47 -6.40 -5.87 -25.54
C PRO A 47 -7.20 -4.64 -25.95
N THR A 48 -7.30 -3.64 -25.08
CA THR A 48 -7.82 -2.32 -25.46
C THR A 48 -6.96 -1.85 -26.62
N GLU A 49 -7.54 -1.77 -27.82
CA GLU A 49 -6.87 -1.21 -28.98
C GLU A 49 -6.26 0.13 -28.57
N ALA A 50 -4.92 0.16 -28.56
CA ALA A 50 -4.20 1.40 -28.54
C ALA A 50 -4.77 2.22 -29.69
N THR A 51 -5.24 3.42 -29.39
CA THR A 51 -5.67 4.45 -30.35
C THR A 51 -4.69 4.46 -31.52
N ARG A 52 -5.03 3.73 -32.58
CA ARG A 52 -4.34 3.78 -33.86
C ARG A 52 -4.71 5.13 -34.43
N SER A 53 -3.77 6.08 -34.37
CA SER A 53 -3.85 7.27 -35.19
C SER A 53 -3.94 6.80 -36.64
N SER A 54 -5.09 7.07 -37.25
CA SER A 54 -5.37 6.89 -38.67
C SER A 54 -4.28 7.54 -39.53
N GLY A 55 -3.57 6.70 -40.27
CA GLY A 55 -2.77 7.07 -41.42
C GLY A 55 -3.04 6.02 -42.49
N GLU A 56 -4.11 6.25 -43.26
CA GLU A 56 -4.42 5.53 -44.49
C GLU A 56 -3.30 5.71 -45.52
N SER A 57 -2.90 4.61 -46.16
CA SER A 57 -2.78 4.57 -47.61
C SER A 57 -2.84 3.13 -48.07
N ASP A 58 -3.92 2.82 -48.79
CA ASP A 58 -4.20 1.58 -49.49
C ASP A 58 -3.10 1.20 -50.50
N SER A 59 -2.81 -0.09 -50.59
CA SER A 59 -2.53 -0.73 -51.88
C SER A 59 -2.91 -2.21 -51.82
N PHE A 60 -3.85 -2.55 -52.69
CA PHE A 60 -4.27 -3.89 -53.08
C PHE A 60 -3.11 -4.64 -53.73
N ASP A 61 -3.00 -5.94 -53.44
CA ASP A 61 -2.69 -6.97 -54.45
C ASP A 61 -3.06 -8.37 -53.91
N ASP A 62 -3.81 -9.10 -54.73
CA ASP A 62 -4.33 -10.45 -54.51
C ASP A 62 -3.26 -11.57 -54.70
N PRO A 63 -3.53 -12.81 -54.24
CA PRO A 63 -2.51 -13.85 -54.04
C PRO A 63 -2.47 -14.91 -55.17
N PRO A 64 -1.43 -15.78 -55.19
CA PRO A 64 -1.53 -17.08 -55.84
C PRO A 64 -1.49 -18.27 -54.86
N PRO A 65 -1.94 -19.47 -55.30
CA PRO A 65 -2.32 -20.55 -54.41
C PRO A 65 -1.25 -21.64 -54.24
N GLY A 66 -1.36 -22.35 -53.11
CA GLY A 66 -1.12 -23.79 -53.02
C GLY A 66 0.28 -24.24 -52.60
N SER A 67 0.35 -24.89 -51.44
CA SER A 67 0.96 -26.22 -51.33
C SER A 67 0.61 -26.89 -50.00
N ASN A 68 0.37 -28.20 -50.11
CA ASN A 68 0.13 -29.12 -49.01
C ASN A 68 1.38 -29.35 -48.16
N ASP A 69 1.10 -29.89 -46.98
CA ASP A 69 1.77 -31.04 -46.35
C ASP A 69 2.52 -30.87 -45.02
N HIS A 70 2.22 -31.89 -44.20
CA HIS A 70 2.99 -32.45 -43.08
C HIS A 70 2.79 -31.91 -41.66
N SER A 71 1.78 -32.53 -41.04
CA SER A 71 1.85 -33.18 -39.72
C SER A 71 3.26 -33.33 -39.12
N THR A 72 3.48 -32.66 -37.99
CA THR A 72 4.30 -33.20 -36.90
C THR A 72 3.62 -32.86 -35.57
N THR A 73 2.97 -33.87 -34.98
CA THR A 73 2.63 -33.91 -33.56
C THR A 73 3.92 -33.91 -32.74
N SER A 74 4.34 -32.73 -32.27
CA SER A 74 5.32 -32.60 -31.22
C SER A 74 4.59 -32.49 -29.89
N THR A 75 4.53 -33.62 -29.19
CA THR A 75 4.17 -33.70 -27.78
C THR A 75 5.27 -33.01 -26.98
N THR A 76 5.19 -31.69 -26.84
CA THR A 76 6.03 -30.96 -25.89
C THR A 76 5.51 -31.27 -24.49
N SER A 77 6.18 -32.24 -23.87
CA SER A 77 6.22 -32.40 -22.43
C SER A 77 6.70 -31.07 -21.83
N SER A 78 5.75 -30.20 -21.47
CA SER A 78 6.01 -29.00 -20.69
C SER A 78 6.47 -29.45 -19.31
N SER A 79 7.78 -29.61 -19.16
CA SER A 79 8.48 -29.70 -17.91
C SER A 79 7.98 -28.58 -17.00
N ALA A 80 7.52 -28.97 -15.82
CA ALA A 80 7.08 -28.11 -14.74
C ALA A 80 8.13 -27.03 -14.44
N GLY A 81 7.98 -25.87 -15.08
CA GLY A 81 8.55 -24.64 -14.58
C GLY A 81 7.76 -24.28 -13.34
N ALA A 82 8.43 -24.28 -12.18
CA ALA A 82 7.88 -23.88 -10.89
C ALA A 82 7.42 -22.40 -10.92
N ASN A 83 6.28 -22.18 -11.57
CA ASN A 83 5.45 -21.02 -11.34
C ASN A 83 4.93 -21.18 -9.92
N ASN A 84 5.55 -20.50 -8.96
CA ASN A 84 4.81 -19.97 -7.81
C ASN A 84 3.82 -18.92 -8.38
N ALA A 85 2.87 -19.40 -9.19
CA ALA A 85 1.65 -18.71 -9.50
C ALA A 85 0.91 -18.71 -8.17
N SER A 86 1.00 -17.59 -7.45
CA SER A 86 0.09 -17.29 -6.37
C SER A 86 -1.30 -17.68 -6.82
N ARG A 87 -2.00 -18.50 -6.02
CA ARG A 87 -3.40 -18.84 -6.28
C ARG A 87 -4.17 -17.56 -6.66
N PRO A 88 -5.18 -17.64 -7.53
CA PRO A 88 -5.90 -16.44 -7.88
C PRO A 88 -6.49 -15.79 -6.63
N LEU A 89 -6.55 -14.45 -6.64
CA LEU A 89 -7.06 -13.63 -5.55
C LEU A 89 -8.53 -13.98 -5.29
N ASP A 90 -8.80 -14.23 -4.02
CA ASP A 90 -10.14 -14.34 -3.48
C ASP A 90 -10.54 -13.00 -2.86
N ASP A 91 -11.84 -12.76 -2.78
CA ASP A 91 -12.40 -11.53 -2.19
C ASP A 91 -11.93 -11.29 -0.75
N TRP A 92 -11.54 -12.34 -0.03
CA TRP A 92 -11.08 -12.32 1.36
C TRP A 92 -9.57 -12.21 1.52
N ASP A 93 -8.83 -12.16 0.42
CA ASP A 93 -7.41 -11.88 0.48
C ASP A 93 -7.17 -10.43 0.89
N VAL A 94 -6.07 -10.21 1.60
CA VAL A 94 -5.64 -8.88 2.03
C VAL A 94 -4.55 -8.40 1.09
N VAL A 95 -4.73 -7.20 0.55
CA VAL A 95 -3.76 -6.54 -0.32
C VAL A 95 -3.35 -5.21 0.28
N MET A 96 -2.08 -4.87 0.14
CA MET A 96 -1.51 -3.60 0.57
C MET A 96 -0.99 -2.85 -0.65
N PHE A 97 -1.30 -1.57 -0.72
CA PHE A 97 -0.78 -0.64 -1.71
C PHE A 97 0.08 0.41 -1.02
N LEU A 98 1.15 0.80 -1.69
CA LEU A 98 2.10 1.81 -1.24
C LEU A 98 2.66 2.58 -2.44
N ASP A 99 2.96 3.85 -2.24
CA ASP A 99 3.67 4.65 -3.23
C ASP A 99 5.12 4.17 -3.40
N GLY A 100 5.47 3.82 -4.63
CA GLY A 100 6.74 3.20 -5.00
C GLY A 100 7.98 4.04 -4.73
N GLY A 101 7.87 5.34 -4.96
CA GLY A 101 9.01 6.27 -4.93
C GLY A 101 9.46 6.63 -3.52
N ASP A 102 8.53 6.61 -2.58
CA ASP A 102 8.66 7.23 -1.26
C ASP A 102 8.04 6.38 -0.15
N SER A 103 8.10 5.05 -0.27
CA SER A 103 7.77 4.13 0.84
C SER A 103 8.91 3.16 1.15
N ALA A 104 8.92 2.64 2.38
CA ALA A 104 9.83 1.57 2.80
C ALA A 104 9.30 0.76 3.98
N PHE A 105 9.60 -0.53 3.99
CA PHE A 105 9.30 -1.41 5.12
C PHE A 105 10.36 -1.30 6.23
N THR A 106 9.93 -1.42 7.47
CA THR A 106 10.80 -1.22 8.65
C THR A 106 11.39 -2.50 9.23
N GLY A 107 11.02 -3.67 8.72
CA GLY A 107 11.34 -4.94 9.36
C GLY A 107 10.19 -5.91 9.52
N ALA A 108 8.96 -5.40 9.54
CA ALA A 108 7.78 -6.24 9.72
C ALA A 108 7.67 -7.26 8.58
N THR A 109 7.41 -8.50 8.96
CA THR A 109 7.12 -9.62 8.05
C THR A 109 5.68 -9.53 7.54
N PRO A 110 5.34 -10.22 6.42
CA PRO A 110 3.96 -10.31 5.95
C PRO A 110 2.99 -10.76 7.05
N LYS A 111 3.39 -11.75 7.87
CA LYS A 111 2.57 -12.28 8.97
C LYS A 111 2.31 -11.23 10.05
N GLU A 112 3.32 -10.43 10.41
CA GLU A 112 3.15 -9.36 11.40
C GLU A 112 2.26 -8.24 10.88
N ILE A 113 2.43 -7.84 9.61
CA ILE A 113 1.58 -6.83 8.96
C ILE A 113 0.14 -7.30 8.93
N LEU A 114 -0.10 -8.53 8.47
CA LEU A 114 -1.43 -9.13 8.40
C LEU A 114 -2.06 -9.26 9.79
N SER A 115 -1.31 -9.76 10.77
CA SER A 115 -1.79 -9.90 12.14
C SER A 115 -2.14 -8.55 12.78
N ARG A 116 -1.37 -7.49 12.48
CA ARG A 116 -1.69 -6.13 12.94
C ARG A 116 -2.99 -5.66 12.29
N PHE A 117 -3.08 -5.71 10.96
CA PHE A 117 -4.29 -5.28 10.24
C PHE A 117 -5.53 -6.02 10.72
N MET A 118 -5.46 -7.33 10.87
CA MET A 118 -6.57 -8.14 11.34
C MET A 118 -6.88 -7.98 12.82
N GLY A 119 -5.91 -7.53 13.62
CA GLY A 119 -6.15 -7.17 15.01
C GLY A 119 -6.83 -5.81 15.16
N LEU A 120 -6.86 -4.97 14.11
CA LEU A 120 -7.48 -3.66 14.17
C LEU A 120 -9.00 -3.76 14.15
N THR A 121 -9.59 -3.01 15.07
CA THR A 121 -11.01 -2.78 15.17
C THR A 121 -11.29 -1.32 14.83
N VAL A 122 -12.54 -1.01 14.46
CA VAL A 122 -12.98 0.37 14.23
C VAL A 122 -12.64 1.24 15.45
N ALA A 123 -12.76 0.73 16.67
CA ALA A 123 -12.40 1.47 17.88
C ALA A 123 -10.90 1.82 17.97
N ASP A 124 -10.02 1.02 17.37
CA ASP A 124 -8.57 1.26 17.38
C ASP A 124 -8.15 2.35 16.38
N VAL A 125 -8.97 2.62 15.36
CA VAL A 125 -8.60 3.49 14.23
C VAL A 125 -9.53 4.69 14.05
N ASP A 126 -10.76 4.62 14.58
CA ASP A 126 -11.77 5.67 14.51
C ASP A 126 -12.62 5.71 15.80
N THR A 127 -12.37 6.73 16.63
CA THR A 127 -13.02 6.89 17.93
C THR A 127 -14.46 7.44 17.85
N SER A 128 -15.03 7.67 16.66
CA SER A 128 -16.24 8.49 16.51
C SER A 128 -17.44 7.85 15.80
N LEU A 129 -17.28 6.72 15.12
CA LEU A 129 -18.36 6.11 14.34
C LEU A 129 -19.04 4.97 15.09
N MET A 130 -19.60 5.27 16.26
CA MET A 130 -20.57 4.38 16.93
C MET A 130 -21.99 4.83 16.61
N ASP A 131 -22.36 4.79 15.33
CA ASP A 131 -23.77 4.56 14.97
C ASP A 131 -23.91 3.11 14.49
N PRO A 132 -24.27 2.16 15.38
CA PRO A 132 -24.47 0.75 15.06
C PRO A 132 -25.46 0.52 13.91
N SER A 133 -26.37 1.46 13.65
CA SER A 133 -27.37 1.34 12.59
C SER A 133 -26.79 1.51 11.19
N ARG A 134 -25.62 2.14 11.05
CA ARG A 134 -24.90 2.33 9.77
C ARG A 134 -23.84 1.27 9.48
N LEU A 135 -23.55 0.38 10.44
CA LEU A 135 -22.67 -0.78 10.25
C LEU A 135 -23.35 -1.93 9.48
N ALA A 136 -24.42 -1.61 8.74
CA ALA A 136 -25.29 -2.49 7.99
C ALA A 136 -24.56 -3.22 6.85
N ASN A 137 -23.79 -4.23 7.21
CA ASN A 137 -23.86 -5.52 6.58
C ASN A 137 -23.45 -6.57 7.62
N GLU A 138 -24.35 -6.88 8.56
CA GLU A 138 -24.12 -7.85 9.64
C GLU A 138 -23.58 -9.18 9.11
N ALA A 139 -24.00 -9.59 7.91
CA ALA A 139 -23.48 -10.78 7.24
C ALA A 139 -22.00 -10.67 6.89
N MET A 140 -21.53 -9.51 6.41
CA MET A 140 -20.10 -9.30 6.14
C MET A 140 -19.30 -9.15 7.42
N GLN A 141 -19.83 -8.46 8.43
CA GLN A 141 -19.19 -8.32 9.74
C GLN A 141 -19.01 -9.68 10.40
N LYS A 142 -20.07 -10.51 10.40
CA LYS A 142 -20.01 -11.91 10.84
C LYS A 142 -18.96 -12.69 10.08
N LYS A 143 -18.92 -12.58 8.76
CA LYS A 143 -17.95 -13.29 7.93
C LYS A 143 -16.50 -12.83 8.17
N LEU A 144 -16.27 -11.54 8.43
CA LEU A 144 -14.95 -11.01 8.81
C LEU A 144 -14.51 -11.62 10.16
N ILE A 145 -15.41 -11.66 11.14
CA ILE A 145 -15.15 -12.30 12.43
C ILE A 145 -14.83 -13.79 12.23
N ASP A 146 -15.63 -14.51 11.43
CA ASP A 146 -15.40 -15.93 11.12
C ASP A 146 -14.05 -16.18 10.41
N VAL A 147 -13.59 -15.24 9.57
CA VAL A 147 -12.26 -15.29 8.93
C VAL A 147 -11.17 -15.08 9.98
N GLN A 148 -11.31 -14.09 10.86
CA GLN A 148 -10.34 -13.81 11.93
C GLN A 148 -10.21 -14.99 12.91
N GLU A 149 -11.33 -15.59 13.32
CA GLU A 149 -11.34 -16.75 14.21
C GLU A 149 -10.65 -17.96 13.58
N ARG A 150 -10.91 -18.25 12.30
CA ARG A 150 -10.24 -19.34 11.56
C ARG A 150 -8.73 -19.15 11.43
N MET A 151 -8.24 -17.92 11.47
CA MET A 151 -6.81 -17.61 11.42
C MET A 151 -6.14 -17.55 12.80
N GLY A 152 -6.84 -18.00 13.85
CA GLY A 152 -6.31 -18.12 15.21
C GLY A 152 -6.08 -16.77 15.90
N GLN A 153 -6.74 -15.70 15.45
CA GLN A 153 -6.68 -14.41 16.13
C GLN A 153 -7.52 -14.45 17.41
N PRO A 154 -7.14 -13.69 18.46
CA PRO A 154 -7.92 -13.59 19.69
C PRO A 154 -9.37 -13.21 19.34
N ARG A 155 -10.35 -13.86 19.99
CA ARG A 155 -11.76 -13.53 19.82
C ARG A 155 -11.97 -12.04 20.11
N LEU A 156 -12.20 -11.26 19.05
CA LEU A 156 -12.68 -9.90 19.18
C LEU A 156 -14.03 -9.95 19.90
N ARG A 157 -14.21 -9.10 20.93
CA ARG A 157 -15.52 -9.00 21.61
C ARG A 157 -16.58 -8.67 20.56
N LYS A 158 -17.83 -9.14 20.71
CA LYS A 158 -18.94 -8.88 19.75
C LYS A 158 -19.17 -7.39 19.39
N ARG A 159 -18.59 -6.45 20.13
CA ARG A 159 -18.65 -4.99 19.88
C ARG A 159 -17.48 -4.44 19.06
N ASN A 160 -16.50 -5.28 18.71
CA ASN A 160 -15.28 -4.89 18.02
C ASN A 160 -15.45 -5.18 16.54
N HIS A 161 -15.86 -4.17 15.78
CA HIS A 161 -16.01 -4.27 14.33
C HIS A 161 -14.63 -4.30 13.66
N PRO A 162 -14.29 -5.33 12.87
CA PRO A 162 -13.05 -5.35 12.10
C PRO A 162 -13.00 -4.24 11.04
N VAL A 163 -11.79 -3.76 10.76
CA VAL A 163 -11.50 -2.74 9.75
C VAL A 163 -11.42 -3.37 8.35
N PRO A 164 -12.28 -3.00 7.38
CA PRO A 164 -12.22 -3.60 6.04
C PRO A 164 -11.13 -3.02 5.14
N LEU A 165 -10.92 -1.70 5.20
CA LEU A 165 -9.96 -0.95 4.41
C LEU A 165 -9.40 0.18 5.27
N LEU A 166 -8.08 0.18 5.45
CA LEU A 166 -7.35 1.14 6.27
C LEU A 166 -6.40 1.96 5.38
N PHE A 167 -6.57 3.27 5.38
CA PHE A 167 -5.65 4.21 4.76
C PHE A 167 -4.59 4.69 5.75
N ASN A 168 -3.44 5.08 5.20
CA ASN A 168 -2.45 5.85 5.93
C ASN A 168 -3.05 7.19 6.40
N ALA A 169 -2.52 7.71 7.50
CA ALA A 169 -2.87 9.00 8.07
C ALA A 169 -1.77 10.03 7.78
N GLU A 170 -2.09 11.31 7.87
CA GLU A 170 -1.13 12.40 7.83
C GLU A 170 -1.49 13.51 8.84
N ALA A 171 -0.50 14.34 9.21
CA ALA A 171 -0.66 15.39 10.23
C ALA A 171 -1.25 16.69 9.69
N ASN A 172 -1.38 16.82 8.38
CA ASN A 172 -1.85 18.02 7.73
C ASN A 172 -2.79 17.62 6.58
N CYS A 173 -3.72 18.48 6.19
CA CYS A 173 -4.65 18.14 5.13
C CYS A 173 -4.18 18.66 3.76
N PHE A 174 -4.07 17.75 2.77
CA PHE A 174 -3.71 18.07 1.38
C PHE A 174 -4.79 17.76 0.33
N HIS A 175 -6.06 18.04 0.61
CA HIS A 175 -7.15 17.86 -0.37
C HIS A 175 -7.36 19.07 -1.27
N GLN A 176 -6.39 19.34 -2.14
CA GLN A 176 -6.33 20.54 -2.97
C GLN A 176 -7.53 20.73 -3.92
N GLN A 177 -8.23 19.66 -4.29
CA GLN A 177 -9.34 19.73 -5.25
C GLN A 177 -10.72 19.65 -4.62
N LEU A 178 -10.82 19.45 -3.30
CA LEU A 178 -12.12 19.41 -2.61
C LEU A 178 -12.65 20.78 -2.24
N PHE A 179 -11.77 21.78 -2.18
CA PHE A 179 -12.11 23.10 -1.65
C PHE A 179 -11.64 24.19 -2.61
N ASP A 180 -12.47 25.22 -2.76
CA ASP A 180 -12.17 26.40 -3.56
C ASP A 180 -11.34 27.44 -2.79
N GLY A 181 -10.71 28.35 -3.54
CA GLY A 181 -9.93 29.47 -3.01
C GLY A 181 -8.41 29.25 -3.02
N GLY A 182 -7.66 30.18 -2.42
CA GLY A 182 -6.21 30.05 -2.26
C GLY A 182 -5.80 28.95 -1.27
N TRP A 183 -4.52 28.57 -1.24
CA TRP A 183 -4.00 27.45 -0.42
C TRP A 183 -4.42 27.54 1.06
N ALA A 184 -4.31 28.70 1.68
CA ALA A 184 -4.69 28.90 3.09
C ALA A 184 -6.19 28.63 3.33
N ALA A 185 -7.06 29.10 2.42
CA ALA A 185 -8.50 28.86 2.50
C ALA A 185 -8.84 27.38 2.32
N LYS A 186 -8.23 26.71 1.33
CA LYS A 186 -8.41 25.26 1.10
C LYS A 186 -8.01 24.44 2.33
N LYS A 187 -6.84 24.72 2.88
CA LYS A 187 -6.33 24.05 4.08
C LYS A 187 -7.28 24.25 5.27
N SER A 188 -7.70 25.48 5.54
CA SER A 188 -8.62 25.79 6.65
C SER A 188 -9.98 25.08 6.51
N ARG A 189 -10.57 25.10 5.31
CA ARG A 189 -11.82 24.40 5.02
C ARG A 189 -11.67 22.90 5.18
N CYS A 190 -10.56 22.34 4.73
CA CYS A 190 -10.30 20.92 4.94
C CYS A 190 -10.23 20.54 6.41
N ILE A 191 -9.42 21.26 7.21
CA ILE A 191 -9.30 21.00 8.64
C ILE A 191 -10.66 21.09 9.31
N THR A 192 -11.46 22.10 8.96
CA THR A 192 -12.83 22.28 9.47
C THR A 192 -13.74 21.11 9.10
N THR A 193 -13.64 20.61 7.86
CA THR A 193 -14.46 19.49 7.37
C THR A 193 -14.11 18.20 8.09
N TYR A 194 -12.83 17.90 8.30
CA TYR A 194 -12.40 16.75 9.11
C TYR A 194 -12.85 16.84 10.56
N LYS A 195 -12.75 18.03 11.18
CA LYS A 195 -13.27 18.26 12.54
C LYS A 195 -14.78 18.04 12.64
N LYS A 196 -15.54 18.39 11.61
CA LYS A 196 -16.99 18.11 11.56
C LYS A 196 -17.27 16.62 11.37
N HIS A 197 -16.49 15.96 10.52
CA HIS A 197 -16.62 14.54 10.22
C HIS A 197 -16.29 13.67 11.45
N ASN A 198 -15.22 13.99 12.17
CA ASN A 198 -14.85 13.36 13.43
C ASN A 198 -14.41 14.44 14.46
N PRO A 199 -15.34 14.93 15.30
CA PRO A 199 -15.03 15.96 16.30
C PRO A 199 -14.20 15.43 17.47
N TRP A 200 -14.13 14.12 17.63
CA TRP A 200 -13.44 13.45 18.74
C TRP A 200 -12.00 13.05 18.41
N ALA A 201 -11.55 13.22 17.16
CA ALA A 201 -10.21 12.88 16.72
C ALA A 201 -9.13 13.76 17.40
N GLN A 202 -8.54 13.24 18.47
CA GLN A 202 -7.45 13.90 19.20
C GLN A 202 -6.09 13.75 18.50
N SER A 203 -5.88 12.63 17.79
CA SER A 203 -4.62 12.37 17.09
C SER A 203 -4.32 13.48 16.09
N LYS A 204 -3.06 13.91 16.07
CA LYS A 204 -2.59 14.82 15.00
C LYS A 204 -2.64 14.13 13.64
N TRP A 205 -2.52 12.80 13.59
CA TRP A 205 -2.60 11.96 12.40
C TRP A 205 -4.06 11.66 12.08
N ARG A 206 -4.81 12.64 11.59
CA ARG A 206 -6.27 12.53 11.42
C ARG A 206 -6.78 12.84 10.02
N TYR A 207 -5.87 13.10 9.08
CA TYR A 207 -6.22 13.36 7.70
C TYR A 207 -5.84 12.15 6.85
N LEU A 208 -6.66 11.83 5.86
CA LEU A 208 -6.44 10.68 4.98
C LEU A 208 -5.26 10.95 4.06
N ASN A 209 -4.35 9.98 3.96
CA ASN A 209 -3.27 9.96 2.98
C ASN A 209 -3.47 8.79 2.00
N ALA A 210 -3.50 9.06 0.70
CA ALA A 210 -3.78 8.04 -0.31
C ALA A 210 -2.55 7.27 -0.80
N GLY A 211 -1.34 7.65 -0.36
CA GLY A 211 -0.09 6.99 -0.76
C GLY A 211 0.17 5.64 -0.08
N GLY A 212 -0.72 5.20 0.81
CA GLY A 212 -0.68 3.84 1.35
C GLY A 212 -2.00 3.40 1.95
N TRP A 213 -2.37 2.14 1.72
CA TRP A 213 -3.55 1.52 2.32
C TRP A 213 -3.43 -0.01 2.34
N ILE A 214 -4.20 -0.66 3.19
CA ILE A 214 -4.33 -2.12 3.29
C ILE A 214 -5.81 -2.47 3.45
N GLY A 215 -6.27 -3.52 2.76
CA GLY A 215 -7.66 -3.92 2.86
C GLY A 215 -7.95 -5.26 2.21
N TYR A 216 -9.16 -5.76 2.48
CA TYR A 216 -9.68 -6.94 1.80
C TYR A 216 -9.98 -6.64 0.33
N VAL A 217 -9.73 -7.59 -0.56
CA VAL A 217 -9.96 -7.44 -2.00
C VAL A 217 -11.40 -6.97 -2.31
N TRP A 218 -12.42 -7.53 -1.65
CA TRP A 218 -13.80 -7.09 -1.85
C TRP A 218 -14.02 -5.61 -1.46
N ALA A 219 -13.38 -5.17 -0.37
CA ALA A 219 -13.52 -3.81 0.15
C ALA A 219 -12.86 -2.80 -0.79
N VAL A 220 -11.67 -3.16 -1.28
CA VAL A 220 -10.93 -2.39 -2.27
C VAL A 220 -11.73 -2.28 -3.57
N LYS A 221 -12.27 -3.38 -4.09
CA LYS A 221 -13.10 -3.38 -5.31
C LYS A 221 -14.31 -2.46 -5.18
N ARG A 222 -15.03 -2.55 -4.06
CA ARG A 222 -16.19 -1.71 -3.79
C ARG A 222 -15.80 -0.22 -3.75
N PHE A 223 -14.82 0.14 -2.93
CA PHE A 223 -14.44 1.54 -2.73
C PHE A 223 -13.81 2.15 -3.99
N PHE A 224 -12.81 1.49 -4.57
CA PHE A 224 -12.13 1.99 -5.75
C PHE A 224 -13.01 1.92 -7.02
N GLY A 225 -14.04 1.06 -7.05
CA GLY A 225 -15.09 1.11 -8.05
C GLY A 225 -15.80 2.47 -8.09
N GLU A 226 -16.13 3.02 -6.92
CA GLU A 226 -16.76 4.34 -6.80
C GLU A 226 -15.78 5.49 -7.10
N VAL A 227 -14.52 5.35 -6.69
CA VAL A 227 -13.44 6.28 -7.09
C VAL A 227 -13.33 6.38 -8.61
N ARG A 228 -13.30 5.23 -9.31
CA ARG A 228 -13.23 5.17 -10.78
C ARG A 228 -14.45 5.80 -11.44
N LYS A 229 -15.67 5.53 -10.96
CA LYS A 229 -16.90 6.18 -11.46
C LYS A 229 -16.84 7.70 -11.31
N LEU A 230 -16.40 8.18 -10.15
CA LEU A 230 -16.28 9.62 -9.88
C LEU A 230 -15.24 10.29 -10.79
N LEU A 231 -14.09 9.67 -10.99
CA LEU A 231 -13.04 10.15 -11.91
C LEU A 231 -13.50 10.17 -13.37
N ALA A 232 -14.29 9.19 -13.79
CA ALA A 232 -14.88 9.16 -15.12
C ALA A 232 -15.90 10.29 -15.31
N ALA A 233 -16.75 10.53 -14.30
CA ALA A 233 -17.76 11.59 -14.35
C ALA A 233 -17.18 13.01 -14.21
N LYS A 234 -16.01 13.16 -13.57
CA LYS A 234 -15.37 14.46 -13.32
C LYS A 234 -13.91 14.47 -13.79
N PRO A 235 -13.65 14.68 -15.10
CA PRO A 235 -12.31 14.65 -15.68
C PRO A 235 -11.33 15.69 -15.12
N SER A 236 -11.83 16.75 -14.49
CA SER A 236 -11.04 17.80 -13.82
C SER A 236 -10.38 17.33 -12.52
N LEU A 237 -10.86 16.22 -11.93
CA LEU A 237 -10.24 15.60 -10.77
C LEU A 237 -8.99 14.82 -11.20
N TRP A 238 -7.84 15.20 -10.65
CA TRP A 238 -6.54 14.65 -11.01
C TRP A 238 -5.77 14.09 -9.80
N CYS A 239 -6.00 14.62 -8.60
CA CYS A 239 -5.41 14.22 -7.33
C CYS A 239 -6.30 13.16 -6.68
N ASP A 240 -5.87 11.91 -6.75
CA ASP A 240 -6.58 10.79 -6.15
C ASP A 240 -6.75 10.92 -4.62
N GLN A 241 -5.79 11.52 -3.90
CA GLN A 241 -5.97 11.82 -2.48
C GLN A 241 -7.19 12.73 -2.24
N SER A 242 -7.40 13.75 -3.08
CA SER A 242 -8.58 14.61 -2.96
C SER A 242 -9.86 13.84 -3.26
N VAL A 243 -9.87 12.97 -4.29
CA VAL A 243 -11.04 12.17 -4.65
C VAL A 243 -11.42 11.19 -3.54
N ILE A 244 -10.44 10.42 -3.07
CA ILE A 244 -10.58 9.44 -1.98
C ILE A 244 -10.99 10.15 -0.68
N GLY A 245 -10.33 11.27 -0.36
CA GLY A 245 -10.67 12.09 0.80
C GLY A 245 -12.10 12.64 0.75
N GLY A 246 -12.58 13.02 -0.44
CA GLY A 246 -13.96 13.48 -0.63
C GLY A 246 -14.98 12.38 -0.35
N LEU A 247 -14.75 11.18 -0.89
CA LEU A 247 -15.60 10.02 -0.63
C LEU A 247 -15.58 9.61 0.84
N TYR A 248 -14.41 9.64 1.50
CA TYR A 248 -14.31 9.42 2.93
C TYR A 248 -15.13 10.45 3.73
N LEU A 249 -14.94 11.74 3.46
CA LEU A 249 -15.61 12.83 4.17
C LEU A 249 -17.12 12.89 3.93
N SER A 250 -17.63 12.29 2.85
CA SER A 250 -19.07 12.16 2.59
C SER A 250 -19.80 11.35 3.67
N GLY A 251 -19.08 10.47 4.37
CA GLY A 251 -19.65 9.54 5.35
C GLY A 251 -20.37 8.33 4.75
N GLU A 252 -20.49 8.23 3.42
CA GLU A 252 -21.14 7.08 2.75
C GLU A 252 -20.37 5.77 2.97
N PHE A 253 -19.04 5.85 3.10
CA PHE A 253 -18.14 4.70 3.27
C PHE A 253 -17.62 4.55 4.70
N SER A 254 -18.32 5.11 5.69
CA SER A 254 -17.88 5.15 7.09
C SER A 254 -17.77 3.76 7.75
N ASN A 255 -18.46 2.75 7.19
CA ASN A 255 -18.39 1.35 7.61
C ASN A 255 -17.31 0.54 6.88
N LEU A 256 -16.61 1.16 5.92
CA LEU A 256 -15.68 0.49 5.02
C LEU A 256 -14.27 1.06 5.13
N VAL A 257 -14.16 2.40 5.13
CA VAL A 257 -12.91 3.14 5.02
C VAL A 257 -12.55 3.77 6.34
N HIS A 258 -11.36 3.44 6.83
CA HIS A 258 -10.81 3.96 8.07
C HIS A 258 -9.40 4.52 7.84
N ILE A 259 -8.88 5.28 8.80
CA ILE A 259 -7.55 5.92 8.74
C ILE A 259 -6.71 5.44 9.93
N ASP A 260 -5.43 5.12 9.71
CA ASP A 260 -4.51 4.66 10.76
C ASP A 260 -4.05 5.79 11.69
N THR A 261 -4.99 6.33 12.47
CA THR A 261 -4.77 7.51 13.32
C THR A 261 -3.80 7.27 14.48
N ALA A 262 -3.60 6.01 14.85
CA ALA A 262 -2.64 5.56 15.86
C ALA A 262 -1.28 5.15 15.26
N SER A 263 -1.10 5.25 13.94
CA SER A 263 0.15 4.89 13.24
C SER A 263 0.63 3.46 13.57
N THR A 264 -0.32 2.53 13.65
CA THR A 264 -0.09 1.12 14.03
C THR A 264 0.60 0.33 12.92
N LEU A 265 0.31 0.68 11.67
CA LEU A 265 0.84 0.07 10.46
C LEU A 265 1.71 1.05 9.70
N TYR A 266 1.24 2.28 9.53
CA TYR A 266 1.90 3.31 8.74
C TYR A 266 2.44 4.43 9.62
N LEU A 267 3.64 4.90 9.27
CA LEU A 267 4.16 6.16 9.78
C LEU A 267 4.38 7.13 8.62
N PRO A 268 3.57 8.21 8.53
CA PRO A 268 3.85 9.31 7.61
C PRO A 268 5.10 10.09 8.08
N THR A 269 6.08 10.25 7.21
CA THR A 269 7.37 10.81 7.61
C THR A 269 7.55 12.29 7.30
N TYR A 270 6.84 12.83 6.29
CA TYR A 270 6.96 14.23 5.85
C TYR A 270 6.61 15.26 6.96
N HIS A 271 5.94 14.82 8.03
CA HIS A 271 5.53 15.65 9.15
C HIS A 271 6.05 15.15 10.49
N LEU A 272 7.09 14.31 10.45
CA LEU A 272 7.74 13.91 11.67
C LEU A 272 8.53 15.09 12.21
N ARG A 273 8.23 15.40 13.46
CA ARG A 273 9.08 16.19 14.33
C ARG A 273 9.87 15.23 15.19
N ASP A 274 10.99 15.71 15.69
CA ASP A 274 11.88 14.93 16.53
C ASP A 274 11.14 14.41 17.78
N THR A 275 10.18 15.21 18.28
CA THR A 275 9.28 14.89 19.40
C THR A 275 8.27 13.77 19.15
N ASP A 276 8.18 13.24 17.93
CA ASP A 276 7.21 12.20 17.59
C ASP A 276 7.73 10.78 17.91
N PHE A 277 9.01 10.67 18.25
CA PHE A 277 9.67 9.41 18.58
C PHE A 277 9.94 9.30 20.07
N CYS A 278 9.79 8.09 20.59
CA CYS A 278 10.04 7.74 21.98
C CYS A 278 11.00 6.55 22.05
N ILE A 279 11.93 6.58 22.99
CA ILE A 279 12.81 5.42 23.26
C ILE A 279 11.97 4.34 23.94
N ALA A 280 12.14 3.10 23.49
CA ALA A 280 11.57 1.94 24.15
C ALA A 280 12.35 1.66 25.46
N ASP A 281 11.95 2.26 26.57
CA ASP A 281 12.31 1.73 27.89
C ASP A 281 11.47 0.50 28.21
N ALA A 282 12.14 -0.58 28.61
CA ALA A 282 11.58 -1.92 28.67
C ALA A 282 10.53 -2.10 29.77
N ASN A 283 10.35 -1.12 30.67
CA ASN A 283 9.49 -1.27 31.85
C ASN A 283 8.66 -0.04 32.25
N ASP A 284 8.79 1.12 31.61
CA ASP A 284 8.06 2.31 32.08
C ASP A 284 6.77 2.53 31.30
N ALA A 285 5.67 2.07 31.90
CA ALA A 285 4.32 2.54 31.62
C ALA A 285 4.08 4.03 32.02
N GLY A 286 5.13 4.84 32.14
CA GLY A 286 5.06 6.20 32.67
C GLY A 286 6.14 7.18 32.20
N PHE A 287 7.08 6.79 31.33
CA PHE A 287 8.10 7.73 30.83
C PHE A 287 7.63 8.41 29.53
N GLU A 288 6.92 9.53 29.66
CA GLU A 288 6.59 10.45 28.56
C GLU A 288 7.74 11.43 28.24
N GLY A 289 8.99 11.01 28.43
CA GLY A 289 10.14 11.81 28.04
C GLY A 289 10.18 11.94 26.52
N ARG A 290 9.84 13.10 25.97
CA ARG A 290 10.08 13.42 24.56
C ARG A 290 11.59 13.43 24.34
N VAL A 291 12.08 12.57 23.47
CA VAL A 291 13.51 12.47 23.17
C VAL A 291 13.78 13.18 21.85
N ASN A 292 14.90 13.89 21.75
CA ASN A 292 15.34 14.43 20.46
C ASN A 292 15.63 13.24 19.53
N ILE A 293 15.21 13.32 18.26
CA ILE A 293 15.53 12.29 17.27
C ILE A 293 17.04 12.08 17.22
N ASP A 294 17.85 13.13 17.34
CA ASP A 294 19.31 13.01 17.32
C ASP A 294 19.84 12.21 18.53
N GLU A 295 19.18 12.28 19.68
CA GLU A 295 19.50 11.47 20.87
C GLU A 295 19.01 10.01 20.71
N VAL A 296 17.83 9.79 20.13
CA VAL A 296 17.37 8.45 19.71
C VAL A 296 18.33 7.85 18.68
N LEU A 297 18.87 8.70 17.79
CA LEU A 297 19.83 8.38 16.74
C LEU A 297 21.27 8.29 17.24
N ALA A 298 21.57 8.72 18.47
CA ALA A 298 22.86 8.52 19.13
C ALA A 298 22.84 7.32 20.09
N GLY A 299 21.65 6.92 20.56
CA GLY A 299 21.45 5.81 21.49
C GLY A 299 21.64 4.41 20.90
N ASP A 300 21.51 3.40 21.78
CA ASP A 300 21.71 1.99 21.49
C ASP A 300 20.82 1.51 20.30
N PRO A 301 21.40 1.07 19.18
CA PRO A 301 20.68 0.55 18.03
C PRO A 301 19.93 -0.76 18.30
N SER A 302 20.01 -1.37 19.48
CA SER A 302 19.09 -2.44 19.88
C SER A 302 17.67 -1.93 20.16
N ARG A 303 17.52 -0.63 20.44
CA ARG A 303 16.26 0.02 20.81
C ARG A 303 15.57 0.50 19.53
N GLY A 304 14.74 -0.35 18.95
CA GLY A 304 14.05 -0.06 17.69
C GLY A 304 13.23 1.24 17.73
N LEU A 305 13.09 1.88 16.56
CA LEU A 305 12.30 3.12 16.38
C LEU A 305 10.83 2.90 16.82
N ARG A 306 10.31 3.70 17.75
CA ARG A 306 8.88 3.71 18.12
C ARG A 306 8.29 5.10 18.00
N VAL A 307 7.06 5.17 17.50
CA VAL A 307 6.26 6.40 17.53
C VAL A 307 5.67 6.52 18.93
N CYS A 308 5.79 7.68 19.57
CA CYS A 308 5.19 7.91 20.87
C CYS A 308 3.69 7.55 20.86
N GLY A 309 3.24 6.79 21.85
CA GLY A 309 1.85 6.34 21.97
C GLY A 309 1.44 5.12 21.12
N SER A 310 2.23 4.71 20.13
CA SER A 310 1.91 3.53 19.28
C SER A 310 2.28 2.18 19.92
N GLY A 311 3.14 2.20 20.96
CA GLY A 311 3.70 1.02 21.61
C GLY A 311 4.59 0.12 20.73
N ARG A 312 4.73 0.41 19.42
CA ARG A 312 5.35 -0.49 18.43
C ARG A 312 6.08 0.29 17.32
N THR A 313 7.01 -0.36 16.63
CA THR A 313 7.59 0.16 15.40
C THR A 313 6.56 0.04 14.27
N PRO A 314 6.27 1.12 13.51
CA PRO A 314 5.36 1.06 12.36
C PRO A 314 5.89 0.06 11.34
N ALA A 315 5.02 -0.62 10.57
CA ALA A 315 5.45 -1.59 9.58
C ALA A 315 6.01 -0.92 8.31
N VAL A 316 5.47 0.25 7.97
CA VAL A 316 5.81 1.01 6.77
C VAL A 316 6.09 2.47 7.12
N LEU A 317 7.14 3.02 6.52
CA LEU A 317 7.42 4.46 6.47
C LEU A 317 6.96 4.99 5.12
N HIS A 318 6.21 6.10 5.13
CA HIS A 318 5.73 6.77 3.93
C HIS A 318 6.20 8.24 3.89
N PHE A 319 7.06 8.55 2.93
CA PHE A 319 7.79 9.82 2.76
C PHE A 319 7.13 10.73 1.74
N ASN A 320 5.88 11.15 2.00
CA ASN A 320 5.09 12.01 1.11
C ASN A 320 5.91 13.22 0.56
N GLY A 321 6.38 13.16 -0.70
CA GLY A 321 6.95 14.32 -1.42
C GLY A 321 8.49 14.51 -1.40
N LYS A 322 8.94 15.66 -1.93
CA LYS A 322 10.34 15.94 -2.35
C LYS A 322 11.31 16.31 -1.22
N SER A 323 10.85 16.66 -0.02
CA SER A 323 11.73 17.13 1.05
C SER A 323 11.91 16.08 2.14
N GLU A 324 13.17 15.88 2.50
CA GLU A 324 13.68 15.00 3.58
C GLU A 324 14.13 13.59 3.21
N ALA A 325 14.65 13.39 1.98
CA ALA A 325 15.48 12.21 1.67
C ALA A 325 16.56 11.93 2.76
N LYS A 326 17.09 12.99 3.38
CA LYS A 326 18.04 12.92 4.50
C LYS A 326 17.43 12.27 5.75
N ARG A 327 16.26 12.72 6.23
CA ARG A 327 15.60 12.09 7.40
C ARG A 327 15.13 10.68 7.07
N ALA A 328 14.71 10.44 5.83
CA ALA A 328 14.31 9.12 5.37
C ALA A 328 15.46 8.10 5.47
N ASP A 329 16.65 8.46 4.99
CA ASP A 329 17.82 7.59 5.11
C ASP A 329 18.21 7.37 6.57
N THR A 330 18.14 8.41 7.40
CA THR A 330 18.42 8.31 8.84
C THR A 330 17.44 7.39 9.57
N LEU A 331 16.13 7.52 9.32
CA LEU A 331 15.10 6.65 9.89
C LEU A 331 15.26 5.20 9.41
N LEU A 332 15.59 5.01 8.12
CA LEU A 332 15.84 3.68 7.57
C LEU A 332 17.08 3.01 8.18
N ARG A 333 18.11 3.79 8.56
CA ARG A 333 19.26 3.28 9.33
C ARG A 333 18.90 2.85 10.76
N ARG A 334 17.70 3.14 11.26
CA ARG A 334 17.20 2.60 12.54
C ARG A 334 16.06 1.61 12.37
N SER A 335 15.77 1.21 11.13
CA SER A 335 14.87 0.09 10.86
C SER A 335 15.49 -1.21 11.39
N VAL A 336 14.65 -2.18 11.73
CA VAL A 336 15.08 -3.50 12.22
C VAL A 336 16.06 -4.15 11.24
N TRP A 337 15.88 -3.90 9.94
CA TRP A 337 16.80 -4.40 8.92
C TRP A 337 18.19 -3.78 8.98
N HIS A 338 18.29 -2.48 9.21
CA HIS A 338 19.61 -1.88 9.38
C HIS A 338 20.30 -2.42 10.62
N MET A 339 19.56 -2.54 11.73
CA MET A 339 20.09 -3.05 13.00
C MET A 339 20.57 -4.51 12.85
N ARG A 340 19.83 -5.34 12.10
CA ARG A 340 20.26 -6.70 11.75
C ARG A 340 21.48 -6.71 10.81
N ALA A 341 21.50 -5.85 9.80
CA ALA A 341 22.57 -5.80 8.80
C ALA A 341 23.91 -5.25 9.34
N GLN A 342 23.93 -4.62 10.50
CA GLN A 342 25.15 -4.17 11.18
C GLN A 342 25.91 -5.32 11.87
N ARG A 343 25.32 -6.51 11.97
CA ARG A 343 26.03 -7.73 12.39
C ARG A 343 26.59 -8.45 11.16
N ASP A 344 27.80 -8.99 11.23
CA ASP A 344 28.49 -9.60 10.07
C ASP A 344 27.69 -10.75 9.43
N ASP A 345 27.02 -11.55 10.25
CA ASP A 345 26.09 -12.60 9.84
C ASP A 345 24.86 -12.01 9.13
N GLY A 346 24.29 -10.94 9.69
CA GLY A 346 23.16 -10.22 9.12
C GLY A 346 23.48 -9.51 7.80
N LYS A 347 24.69 -8.97 7.63
CA LYS A 347 25.15 -8.37 6.36
C LYS A 347 25.22 -9.43 5.26
N ARG A 348 25.85 -10.58 5.53
CA ARG A 348 25.94 -11.70 4.57
C ARG A 348 24.56 -12.23 4.21
N ALA A 349 23.69 -12.44 5.19
CA ALA A 349 22.31 -12.89 4.96
C ALA A 349 21.52 -11.89 4.11
N ALA A 350 21.63 -10.58 4.38
CA ALA A 350 20.96 -9.55 3.61
C ALA A 350 21.44 -9.50 2.14
N VAL A 351 22.75 -9.65 1.91
CA VAL A 351 23.31 -9.73 0.55
C VAL A 351 22.77 -10.96 -0.18
N GLN A 352 22.76 -12.13 0.46
CA GLN A 352 22.25 -13.37 -0.12
C GLN A 352 20.75 -13.27 -0.48
N VAL A 353 19.95 -12.67 0.40
CA VAL A 353 18.53 -12.38 0.13
C VAL A 353 18.40 -11.46 -1.07
N LEU A 354 19.16 -10.37 -1.15
CA LEU A 354 19.05 -9.41 -2.26
C LEU A 354 19.59 -9.95 -3.59
N GLN A 355 20.56 -10.86 -3.57
CA GLN A 355 21.05 -11.54 -4.77
C GLN A 355 20.03 -12.50 -5.38
N SER A 356 19.17 -13.09 -4.54
CA SER A 356 18.13 -14.04 -4.95
C SER A 356 16.74 -13.43 -5.08
N ALA A 357 16.52 -12.24 -4.50
CA ALA A 357 15.26 -11.53 -4.56
C ALA A 357 14.85 -11.22 -6.00
N LYS A 358 13.56 -11.40 -6.29
CA LYS A 358 12.96 -11.01 -7.56
C LYS A 358 12.04 -9.82 -7.36
N VAL A 359 11.95 -8.98 -8.37
CA VAL A 359 11.02 -7.87 -8.45
C VAL A 359 10.04 -8.16 -9.57
N SER A 360 8.75 -8.09 -9.27
CA SER A 360 7.69 -8.25 -10.28
C SER A 360 7.37 -6.88 -10.88
N LEU A 361 7.44 -6.78 -12.20
CA LEU A 361 7.22 -5.57 -12.99
C LEU A 361 6.00 -5.81 -13.89
N ASP A 362 4.89 -5.16 -13.57
CA ASP A 362 3.63 -5.27 -14.28
C ASP A 362 3.34 -3.97 -15.03
N ARG A 363 3.27 -4.03 -16.36
CA ARG A 363 2.97 -2.85 -17.19
C ARG A 363 1.50 -2.44 -17.14
N ASN A 364 0.66 -3.32 -16.60
CA ASN A 364 -0.76 -3.13 -16.39
C ASN A 364 -1.58 -2.86 -17.67
N ASP A 365 -1.11 -3.42 -18.77
CA ASP A 365 -1.67 -3.35 -20.12
C ASP A 365 -2.05 -4.74 -20.68
N GLY A 366 -2.09 -5.75 -19.80
CA GLY A 366 -2.35 -7.14 -20.16
C GLY A 366 -1.10 -7.95 -20.53
N THR A 367 0.07 -7.30 -20.67
CA THR A 367 1.32 -8.03 -20.88
C THR A 367 1.67 -8.91 -19.66
N PRO A 368 2.31 -10.07 -19.88
CA PRO A 368 2.78 -10.92 -18.79
C PRO A 368 3.69 -10.15 -17.82
N VAL A 369 3.52 -10.41 -16.53
CA VAL A 369 4.33 -9.79 -15.47
C VAL A 369 5.79 -10.23 -15.65
N GLU A 370 6.68 -9.27 -15.84
CA GLU A 370 8.11 -9.53 -15.95
C GLU A 370 8.70 -9.72 -14.55
N ARG A 371 9.46 -10.79 -14.33
CA ARG A 371 10.18 -11.04 -13.07
C ARG A 371 11.68 -10.92 -13.29
N LYS A 372 12.30 -9.90 -12.72
CA LYS A 372 13.75 -9.66 -12.79
C LYS A 372 14.39 -9.94 -11.45
N LEU A 373 15.67 -10.34 -11.43
CA LEU A 373 16.43 -10.31 -10.17
C LEU A 373 16.55 -8.86 -9.71
N PHE A 374 16.57 -8.64 -8.40
CA PHE A 374 16.67 -7.32 -7.81
C PHE A 374 17.91 -6.55 -8.35
N LYS A 375 19.05 -7.24 -8.50
CA LYS A 375 20.27 -6.65 -9.06
C LYS A 375 20.10 -6.14 -10.51
N ASP A 376 19.25 -6.79 -11.30
CA ASP A 376 19.02 -6.44 -12.71
C ASP A 376 17.99 -5.30 -12.83
N ALA A 377 17.03 -5.25 -11.90
CA ALA A 377 16.05 -4.16 -11.81
C ALA A 377 16.62 -2.89 -11.15
N CYS A 378 17.71 -3.01 -10.39
CA CYS A 378 18.35 -1.92 -9.65
C CYS A 378 19.87 -1.92 -9.89
N PRO A 379 20.35 -1.50 -11.08
CA PRO A 379 21.75 -1.66 -11.49
C PRO A 379 22.77 -0.96 -10.58
N GLY A 380 22.36 0.12 -9.90
CA GLY A 380 23.20 0.80 -8.89
C GLY A 380 23.50 -0.04 -7.63
N PHE A 381 22.85 -1.19 -7.44
CA PHE A 381 23.11 -2.08 -6.30
C PHE A 381 24.30 -3.02 -6.54
N ALA A 382 24.61 -3.36 -7.80
CA ALA A 382 25.69 -4.27 -8.15
C ALA A 382 27.10 -3.71 -7.82
N GLN A 383 27.19 -2.41 -7.51
CA GLN A 383 28.44 -1.71 -7.23
C GLN A 383 28.77 -1.61 -5.73
N VAL A 384 27.94 -2.13 -4.81
CA VAL A 384 28.25 -2.12 -3.38
C VAL A 384 29.23 -3.25 -3.08
N PRO A 385 30.48 -2.97 -2.65
CA PRO A 385 31.45 -4.02 -2.34
C PRO A 385 30.92 -4.91 -1.21
N THR A 386 31.02 -6.22 -1.42
CA THR A 386 30.64 -7.27 -0.47
C THR A 386 31.28 -7.07 0.90
#